data_AF-A0A1W2FS88-F1
#
_entry.id   AF-A0A1W2FS88-F1
#
_cell.length_a   1.000
_cell.length_b   1.000
_cell.length_c   1.000
_cell.angle_alpha   90.00
_cell.angle_beta   90.00
_cell.angle_gamma   90.00
#
_symmetry.space_group_name_H-M   'P 1'
#
loop_
_entity.id
_entity.type
_entity.pdbx_description
1 polymer ?
#
loop_
_entity_poly.entity_id
_entity_poly.type
_entity_poly.pdbx_seq_one_letter_code
_entity_poly.pdbx_strand_id
1 'polypeptide(L)' 'MTYACPSTVTVGAYVLGVLCARENTEFRQHAVGCPSCQREIAELTPTVRLLAILKTVPAL' A
#
# COMPACT_ATOMS: atom_id res chain seq x y z
N MET A 1 0.61 19.48 14.33
CA MET A 1 -0.20 19.75 13.14
C MET A 1 0.02 18.60 12.17
N THR A 2 -0.94 17.68 12.07
CA THR A 2 -0.91 16.58 11.11
C THR A 2 -1.31 17.14 9.75
N TYR A 3 -0.30 17.47 8.93
CA TYR A 3 -0.54 17.61 7.50
C TYR A 3 -1.00 16.24 7.00
N ALA A 4 -2.27 16.14 6.62
CA ALA A 4 -2.78 14.94 5.96
C ALA A 4 -1.92 14.70 4.72
N CYS A 5 -1.26 13.54 4.66
CA CYS A 5 -0.44 13.20 3.51
C CYS A 5 -1.36 13.07 2.28
N PRO A 6 -1.10 13.80 1.18
CA PRO A 6 -1.96 13.76 -0.01
C PRO A 6 -1.95 12.39 -0.71
N SER A 7 -1.00 11.53 -0.38
CA SER A 7 -0.79 10.22 -0.99
C SER A 7 -1.38 9.04 -0.20
N THR A 8 -2.09 9.27 0.92
CA THR A 8 -2.63 8.17 1.76
C THR A 8 -3.61 7.27 1.00
N VAL A 9 -4.49 7.86 0.16
CA VAL A 9 -5.43 7.12 -0.69
C VAL A 9 -4.71 6.12 -1.62
N THR A 10 -3.45 6.40 -1.96
CA THR A 10 -2.64 5.58 -2.87
C THR A 10 -1.95 4.41 -2.17
N VAL A 11 -1.89 4.38 -0.82
CA VAL A 11 -1.17 3.34 -0.07
C VAL A 11 -1.77 1.96 -0.33
N GLY A 12 -3.10 1.84 -0.29
CA GLY A 12 -3.81 0.59 -0.59
C GLY A 12 -3.48 0.02 -1.97
N ALA A 13 -3.53 0.88 -2.99
CA ALA A 13 -3.16 0.50 -4.35
C ALA A 13 -1.68 0.10 -4.49
N TYR A 14 -0.80 0.79 -3.76
CA TYR A 14 0.62 0.45 -3.68
C TYR A 14 0.84 -0.94 -3.07
N VAL A 15 0.27 -1.22 -1.89
CA VAL A 15 0.47 -2.51 -1.21
C VAL A 15 -0.19 -3.68 -1.95
N LEU A 16 -1.32 -3.45 -2.64
CA LEU A 16 -1.97 -4.44 -3.50
C LEU A 16 -1.21 -4.68 -4.82
N GLY A 17 -0.21 -3.85 -5.14
CA GLY A 17 0.58 -3.99 -6.37
C GLY A 17 -0.17 -3.65 -7.64
N VAL A 18 -1.19 -2.79 -7.58
CA VAL A 18 -2.06 -2.44 -8.73
C VAL A 18 -1.71 -1.11 -9.40
N LEU A 19 -0.76 -0.36 -8.84
CA LEU A 19 -0.23 0.85 -9.45
C LEU A 19 0.60 0.54 -10.71
N CYS A 20 0.56 1.44 -11.70
CA CYS A 20 1.50 1.33 -12.82
C CYS A 20 2.96 1.58 -12.36
N ALA A 21 3.93 1.25 -13.20
CA ALA A 21 5.35 1.36 -12.84
C ALA A 21 5.74 2.78 -12.38
N ARG A 22 5.25 3.82 -13.09
CA ARG A 22 5.51 5.22 -12.75
C ARG A 22 4.98 5.58 -11.36
N GLU A 23 3.70 5.27 -11.11
CA GLU A 23 3.04 5.56 -9.83
C GLU A 23 3.68 4.79 -8.66
N ASN A 24 4.10 3.54 -8.89
CA ASN A 24 4.81 2.76 -7.87
C ASN A 24 6.12 3.43 -7.46
N THR A 25 6.90 3.90 -8.44
CA THR A 25 8.17 4.60 -8.19
C THR A 25 7.94 5.91 -7.45
N GLU A 26 7.00 6.74 -7.91
CA GLU A 26 6.66 8.01 -7.28
C GLU A 26 6.21 7.81 -5.83
N PHE A 27 5.31 6.86 -5.58
CA PHE A 27 4.84 6.56 -4.23
C PHE A 27 5.96 6.01 -3.34
N ARG A 28 6.80 5.11 -3.86
CA ARG A 28 7.94 4.56 -3.10
C ARG A 28 8.89 5.65 -2.65
N GLN A 29 9.23 6.60 -3.54
CA GLN A 29 10.09 7.73 -3.20
C GLN A 29 9.48 8.59 -2.09
N HIS A 30 8.17 8.84 -2.15
CA HIS A 30 7.46 9.55 -1.08
C HIS A 30 7.47 8.78 0.25
N ALA A 31 7.16 7.48 0.24
CA ALA A 31 7.02 6.66 1.44
C ALA A 31 8.32 6.53 2.25
N VAL A 32 9.49 6.67 1.61
CA VAL A 32 10.79 6.71 2.33
C VAL A 32 10.85 7.86 3.33
N GLY A 33 10.25 9.01 3.02
CA GLY A 33 10.27 10.21 3.87
C GLY A 33 8.99 10.49 4.65
N CYS A 34 7.96 9.64 4.55
CA CYS A 34 6.63 9.91 5.10
C CYS A 34 6.22 8.89 6.17
N PRO A 35 6.34 9.22 7.47
CA PRO A 35 6.00 8.31 8.56
C PRO A 35 4.53 7.85 8.55
N SER A 36 3.61 8.68 8.06
CA SER A 36 2.20 8.32 7.94
C SER A 36 2.01 7.17 6.94
N CYS A 37 2.59 7.28 5.74
CA CYS A 37 2.51 6.22 4.74
C CYS A 37 3.27 4.97 5.18
N GLN A 38 4.40 5.09 5.88
CA GLN A 38 5.11 3.94 6.43
C GLN A 38 4.25 3.17 7.44
N ARG A 39 3.55 3.88 8.32
CA ARG A 39 2.61 3.27 9.26
C ARG A 39 1.47 2.56 8.53
N GLU A 40 0.84 3.24 7.57
CA GLU A 40 -0.28 2.68 6.82
C GLU A 40 0.14 1.46 5.98
N ILE A 41 1.35 1.44 5.40
CA ILE A 41 1.93 0.25 4.75
C ILE A 41 2.03 -0.89 5.76
N ALA A 42 2.58 -0.64 6.96
CA ALA A 42 2.74 -1.65 7.98
C ALA A 42 1.38 -2.20 8.47
N GLU A 43 0.37 -1.34 8.60
CA GLU A 43 -1.00 -1.71 9.00
C GLU A 43 -1.71 -2.54 7.93
N LEU A 44 -1.56 -2.21 6.65
CA LEU A 44 -2.26 -2.89 5.55
C LEU A 44 -1.57 -4.17 5.06
N THR A 45 -0.24 -4.29 5.23
CA THR A 45 0.54 -5.45 4.75
C THR A 45 -0.02 -6.81 5.21
N PRO A 46 -0.40 -7.02 6.48
CA PRO A 46 -0.98 -8.28 6.94
C PRO A 46 -2.27 -8.65 6.18
N THR A 47 -3.18 -7.69 5.98
CA THR A 47 -4.44 -7.89 5.25
C THR A 47 -4.19 -8.25 3.80
N VAL A 48 -3.26 -7.55 3.12
CA VAL A 48 -2.90 -7.87 1.73
C VAL A 48 -2.34 -9.29 1.61
N ARG A 49 -1.51 -9.73 2.56
CA ARG A 49 -1.01 -11.12 2.57
C ARG A 49 -2.13 -12.14 2.70
N LEU A 50 -3.14 -11.88 3.55
CA LEU A 50 -4.31 -12.76 3.67
C LEU A 50 -5.10 -12.82 2.36
N LEU A 51 -5.33 -11.68 1.71
CA LEU A 51 -6.02 -11.63 0.41
C LEU A 51 -5.26 -12.40 -0.67
N ALA A 52 -3.92 -12.30 -0.70
CA ALA A 52 -3.10 -13.06 -1.63
C ALA A 52 -3.24 -14.58 -1.43
N ILE A 53 -3.30 -15.04 -0.18
CA ILE A 53 -3.54 -16.45 0.14
C ILE A 53 -4.93 -16.88 -0.36
N LEU A 54 -5.98 -16.13 0.01
CA LEU A 54 -7.36 -16.46 -0.38
C LEU A 54 -7.55 -16.52 -1.90
N LYS A 55 -6.88 -15.65 -2.66
CA LYS A 55 -6.91 -15.65 -4.14
C LYS A 55 -6.38 -16.95 -4.74
N THR A 56 -5.49 -17.66 -4.04
CA THR A 56 -4.90 -18.92 -4.51
C THR A 56 -5.67 -20.17 -4.08
N VAL A 57 -6.63 -20.03 -3.17
CA VAL A 57 -7.50 -21.15 -2.77
C VAL A 57 -8.57 -21.35 -3.84
N PRO A 58 -8.70 -22.53 -4.46
CA PRO A 58 -9.80 -22.82 -5.37
C PRO A 58 -11.14 -22.66 -4.63
N ALA A 59 -12.14 -22.09 -5.31
CA ALA A 59 -13.50 -22.09 -4.78
C ALA A 59 -13.94 -23.55 -4.56
N LEU A 60 -14.27 -23.88 -3.30
CA LEU A 60 -14.86 -25.16 -2.91
C LEU A 60 -16.18 -25.43 -3.64
#